data_AF-A0A2E0QZK6-F1
#
_entry.id   AF-A0A2E0QZK6-F1
#
_cell.length_a   1.000
_cell.length_b   1.000
_cell.length_c   1.000
_cell.angle_alpha   90.00
_cell.angle_beta   90.00
_cell.angle_gamma   90.00
#
_symmetry.space_group_name_H-M   'P 1'
#
loop_
_entity.id
_entity.type
_entity.pdbx_description
1 polymer ?
#
loop_
_entity_poly.entity_id
_entity_poly.type
_entity_poly.pdbx_seq_one_letter_code
_entity_poly.pdbx_strand_id
1 'polypeptide(L)'
;MSQPTEEEAKELLAKFREAEAAIPQIVEDRSGYPVYPKPINEFTRFISLSAWSRTDYSAFPLQELKGRIEEVNLDEVRALLTLVIRMERFSPGGLKTLLDEGSVEKMVGRAVQLTTTNQDPLSS
;
A
#
# COMPACT_ATOMS: atom_id res chain seq x y z
N MET A 1 -16.21 5.48 5.53
CA MET A 1 -14.93 6.18 5.36
C MET A 1 -14.97 6.94 4.05
N SER A 2 -14.49 8.18 4.02
CA SER A 2 -14.39 8.97 2.79
C SER A 2 -13.46 8.31 1.78
N GLN A 3 -13.64 8.60 0.48
CA GLN A 3 -12.70 8.18 -0.56
C GLN A 3 -11.40 9.00 -0.45
N PRO A 4 -10.23 8.41 -0.80
CA PRO A 4 -8.98 9.15 -0.82
C PRO A 4 -8.98 10.31 -1.83
N THR A 5 -8.38 11.45 -1.46
CA THR A 5 -8.20 12.61 -2.34
C THR A 5 -6.90 12.54 -3.15
N GLU A 6 -6.74 13.46 -4.12
CA GLU A 6 -5.48 13.60 -4.87
C GLU A 6 -4.31 14.01 -3.96
N GLU A 7 -4.54 14.91 -3.00
CA GLU A 7 -3.54 15.29 -1.99
C GLU A 7 -3.11 14.09 -1.14
N GLU A 8 -4.06 13.27 -0.69
CA GLU A 8 -3.76 12.05 0.07
C GLU A 8 -3.01 11.01 -0.78
N ALA A 9 -3.21 11.01 -2.11
CA ALA A 9 -2.45 10.16 -3.03
C ALA A 9 -1.02 10.66 -3.24
N LYS A 10 -0.82 11.98 -3.34
CA LYS A 10 0.52 12.59 -3.38
C LYS A 10 1.29 12.29 -2.10
N GLU A 11 0.63 12.38 -0.95
CA GLU A 11 1.24 12.04 0.34
C GLU A 11 1.56 10.54 0.44
N LEU A 12 0.66 9.66 -0.03
CA LEU A 12 0.92 8.22 -0.12
C LEU A 12 2.19 7.94 -0.95
N LEU A 13 2.32 8.56 -2.11
CA LEU A 13 3.49 8.39 -2.98
C LEU A 13 4.77 8.90 -2.31
N ALA A 14 4.73 10.07 -1.69
CA ALA A 14 5.89 10.63 -0.99
C ALA A 14 6.36 9.72 0.15
N LYS A 15 5.42 9.23 0.97
CA LYS A 15 5.71 8.28 2.05
C LYS A 15 6.23 6.94 1.53
N PHE A 16 5.70 6.47 0.40
CA PHE A 16 6.21 5.27 -0.24
C PHE A 16 7.65 5.44 -0.73
N ARG A 17 8.01 6.58 -1.36
CA ARG A 17 9.40 6.82 -1.81
C ARG A 17 10.39 6.88 -0.64
N GLU A 18 9.99 7.45 0.50
CA GLU A 18 10.79 7.39 1.74
C GLU A 18 10.97 5.95 2.24
N ALA A 19 9.89 5.15 2.23
CA ALA A 19 9.91 3.75 2.64
C ALA A 19 10.75 2.87 1.70
N GLU A 20 10.62 3.08 0.38
CA GLU A 20 11.35 2.37 -0.67
C GLU A 20 12.86 2.60 -0.54
N ALA A 21 13.29 3.85 -0.35
CA ALA A 21 14.70 4.18 -0.11
C ALA A 21 15.27 3.53 1.18
N ALA A 22 14.39 3.15 2.12
CA ALA A 22 14.76 2.50 3.36
C ALA A 22 14.76 0.97 3.29
N ILE A 23 14.31 0.34 2.18
CA ILE A 23 14.29 -1.13 2.03
C ILE A 23 15.66 -1.78 2.35
N PRO A 24 16.82 -1.25 1.89
CA PRO A 24 18.12 -1.85 2.20
C PRO A 24 18.50 -1.83 3.69
N GLN A 25 17.77 -1.09 4.53
CA GLN A 25 18.00 -0.99 5.97
C GLN A 25 17.17 -2.00 6.78
N ILE A 26 16.31 -2.80 6.12
CA ILE A 26 15.60 -3.89 6.78
C ILE A 26 16.62 -4.94 7.20
N VAL A 27 16.64 -5.26 8.49
CA VAL A 27 17.47 -6.31 9.08
C VAL A 27 16.60 -7.35 9.73
N GLU A 28 17.15 -8.53 10.01
CA GLU A 28 16.48 -9.55 10.83
C GLU A 28 16.91 -9.40 12.29
N ASP A 29 15.97 -9.58 13.22
CA ASP A 29 16.27 -9.69 14.64
C ASP A 29 16.89 -11.06 14.99
N ARG A 30 17.18 -11.27 16.27
CA ARG A 30 17.76 -12.54 16.75
C ARG A 30 16.86 -13.75 16.56
N SER A 31 15.58 -13.53 16.31
CA SER A 31 14.56 -14.55 16.10
C SER A 31 14.25 -14.76 14.60
N GLY A 32 14.95 -14.05 13.70
CA GLY A 32 14.75 -14.12 12.25
C GLY A 32 13.59 -13.27 11.74
N TYR A 33 13.03 -12.36 12.54
CA TYR A 33 11.92 -11.50 12.13
C TYR A 33 12.44 -10.18 11.56
N PRO A 34 11.81 -9.64 10.50
CA PRO A 34 12.21 -8.35 9.95
C PRO A 34 12.01 -7.21 10.96
N VAL A 35 13.02 -6.38 11.11
CA VAL A 35 12.97 -5.11 11.82
C VAL A 35 12.90 -4.01 10.78
N TYR A 36 11.72 -3.39 10.69
CA TYR A 36 11.47 -2.33 9.72
C TYR A 36 12.03 -0.99 10.20
N PRO A 37 12.80 -0.27 9.37
CA PRO A 37 13.28 1.08 9.68
C PRO A 37 12.11 2.08 9.76
N LYS A 38 12.37 3.22 10.41
CA LYS A 38 11.37 4.26 10.69
C LYS A 38 10.54 4.66 9.45
N PRO A 39 11.10 4.90 8.25
CA PRO A 39 10.30 5.29 7.08
C PRO A 39 9.24 4.25 6.68
N ILE A 40 9.56 2.96 6.77
CA ILE A 40 8.60 1.88 6.47
C ILE A 40 7.50 1.81 7.52
N ASN A 41 7.86 2.01 8.79
CA ASN A 41 6.87 2.10 9.88
C ASN A 41 5.96 3.33 9.74
N GLU A 42 6.49 4.47 9.27
CA GLU A 42 5.70 5.68 9.04
C GLU A 42 4.77 5.53 7.84
N PHE A 43 5.23 4.90 6.75
CA PHE A 43 4.39 4.58 5.60
C PHE A 43 3.22 3.65 5.96
N THR A 44 3.50 2.54 6.66
CA THR A 44 2.44 1.61 7.10
C THR A 44 1.48 2.25 8.10
N ARG A 45 1.99 3.09 9.01
CA ARG A 45 1.17 3.89 9.92
C ARG A 45 0.27 4.86 9.14
N PHE A 46 0.80 5.57 8.14
CA PHE A 46 0.04 6.48 7.30
C PHE A 46 -1.13 5.75 6.60
N ILE A 47 -0.87 4.61 5.96
CA ILE A 47 -1.95 3.81 5.34
C ILE A 47 -2.99 3.43 6.40
N SER A 48 -2.57 2.94 7.56
CA SER A 48 -3.49 2.46 8.61
C SER A 48 -4.44 3.53 9.17
N LEU A 49 -4.03 4.80 9.12
CA LEU A 49 -4.75 5.93 9.71
C LEU A 49 -5.49 6.79 8.66
N SER A 50 -5.34 6.48 7.37
CA SER A 50 -5.91 7.26 6.27
C SER A 50 -7.06 6.54 5.56
N ALA A 51 -7.67 7.22 4.60
CA ALA A 51 -8.72 6.66 3.73
C ALA A 51 -8.24 5.44 2.90
N TRP A 52 -6.92 5.20 2.82
CA TRP A 52 -6.31 4.07 2.12
C TRP A 52 -6.56 2.72 2.79
N SER A 53 -6.82 2.70 4.11
CA SER A 53 -7.15 1.49 4.85
C SER A 53 -8.64 1.18 4.80
N ARG A 54 -8.98 -0.11 4.66
CA ARG A 54 -10.34 -0.66 4.71
C ARG A 54 -10.52 -1.56 5.92
N THR A 55 -11.40 -1.18 6.82
CA THR A 55 -11.73 -1.98 8.01
C THR A 55 -12.52 -3.24 7.66
N ASP A 56 -13.26 -3.21 6.55
CA ASP A 56 -14.15 -4.25 6.03
C ASP A 56 -13.49 -5.14 4.96
N TYR A 57 -12.17 -5.06 4.77
CA TYR A 57 -11.51 -5.84 3.71
C TYR A 57 -11.57 -7.35 3.99
N SER A 58 -11.82 -8.13 2.94
CA SER A 58 -11.73 -9.61 2.97
C SER A 58 -10.40 -10.01 2.34
N ALA A 59 -9.69 -10.95 2.98
CA ALA A 59 -8.35 -11.36 2.56
C ALA A 59 -8.33 -12.22 1.28
N PHE A 60 -9.48 -12.74 0.84
CA PHE A 60 -9.54 -13.90 -0.04
C PHE A 60 -9.32 -13.64 -1.55
N PRO A 61 -9.64 -12.47 -2.16
CA PRO A 61 -9.33 -12.24 -3.57
C PRO A 61 -7.97 -11.56 -3.81
N LEU A 62 -7.14 -11.33 -2.79
CA LEU A 62 -6.04 -10.37 -2.90
C LEU A 62 -4.88 -10.82 -3.82
N GLN A 63 -4.63 -12.12 -3.96
CA GLN A 63 -3.63 -12.62 -4.92
C GLN A 63 -4.09 -12.43 -6.37
N GLU A 64 -5.38 -12.64 -6.64
CA GLU A 64 -5.97 -12.38 -7.96
C GLU A 64 -5.91 -10.89 -8.30
N LEU A 65 -6.27 -10.03 -7.34
CA LEU A 65 -6.19 -8.57 -7.49
C LEU A 65 -4.75 -8.10 -7.73
N LYS A 66 -3.76 -8.68 -7.05
CA LYS A 66 -2.33 -8.39 -7.29
C LYS A 66 -1.93 -8.77 -8.73
N GLY A 67 -2.45 -9.89 -9.25
CA GLY A 67 -2.20 -10.34 -10.63
C GLY A 67 -2.82 -9.45 -11.72
N ARG A 68 -3.83 -8.65 -11.37
CA ARG A 68 -4.56 -7.74 -12.28
C ARG A 68 -4.51 -6.29 -11.81
N ILE A 69 -3.39 -5.88 -11.19
CA ILE A 69 -3.26 -4.55 -10.55
C ILE A 69 -3.60 -3.36 -11.47
N GLU A 70 -3.36 -3.47 -12.78
CA GLU A 70 -3.69 -2.40 -13.74
C GLU A 70 -5.21 -2.22 -13.96
N GLU A 71 -6.00 -3.24 -13.63
CA GLU A 71 -7.45 -3.27 -13.83
C GLU A 71 -8.22 -2.96 -12.55
N VAL A 72 -7.57 -3.00 -11.38
CA VAL A 72 -8.27 -2.83 -10.11
C VAL A 72 -8.82 -1.41 -9.96
N ASN A 73 -9.98 -1.29 -9.32
CA ASN A 73 -10.60 -0.02 -8.99
C ASN A 73 -10.08 0.56 -7.65
N LEU A 74 -10.61 1.73 -7.26
CA LEU A 74 -10.16 2.44 -6.06
C LEU A 74 -10.40 1.64 -4.76
N ASP A 75 -11.52 0.93 -4.68
CA ASP A 75 -11.86 0.15 -3.49
C ASP A 75 -11.05 -1.14 -3.37
N GLU A 76 -10.64 -1.71 -4.51
CA GLU A 76 -9.75 -2.87 -4.59
C GLU A 76 -8.30 -2.49 -4.29
N VAL A 77 -7.79 -1.37 -4.81
CA VAL A 77 -6.42 -0.92 -4.46
C VAL A 77 -6.31 -0.56 -2.98
N ARG A 78 -7.37 0.01 -2.37
CA ARG A 78 -7.44 0.22 -0.91
C ARG A 78 -7.43 -1.10 -0.14
N ALA A 79 -8.10 -2.13 -0.63
CA ALA A 79 -8.03 -3.47 -0.02
C ALA A 79 -6.61 -4.06 -0.11
N LEU A 80 -5.91 -3.87 -1.23
CA LEU A 80 -4.51 -4.26 -1.40
C LEU A 80 -3.56 -3.47 -0.48
N LEU A 81 -3.73 -2.16 -0.33
CA LEU A 81 -2.94 -1.36 0.62
C LEU A 81 -3.23 -1.76 2.09
N THR A 82 -4.47 -2.17 2.38
CA THR A 82 -4.80 -2.73 3.70
C THR A 82 -4.08 -4.06 3.95
N LEU A 83 -3.91 -4.87 2.90
CA LEU A 83 -3.10 -6.08 3.01
C LEU A 83 -1.67 -5.76 3.40
N VAL A 84 -1.05 -4.73 2.80
CA VAL A 84 0.32 -4.32 3.10
C VAL A 84 0.52 -4.09 4.60
N ILE A 85 -0.38 -3.35 5.26
CA ILE A 85 -0.28 -3.06 6.69
C ILE A 85 -0.62 -4.24 7.61
N ARG A 86 -1.30 -5.26 7.08
CA ARG A 86 -1.68 -6.45 7.86
C ARG A 86 -0.83 -7.68 7.54
N MET A 87 0.03 -7.62 6.53
CA MET A 87 0.75 -8.79 6.02
C MET A 87 1.56 -9.50 7.10
N GLU A 88 2.24 -8.74 7.97
CA GLU A 88 3.00 -9.30 9.10
C GLU A 88 2.16 -10.08 10.11
N ARG A 89 0.83 -9.87 10.15
CA ARG A 89 -0.06 -10.68 11.00
C ARG A 89 -0.33 -12.07 10.43
N PHE A 90 -0.18 -12.22 9.11
CA PHE A 90 -0.49 -13.47 8.40
C PHE A 90 0.77 -14.24 7.99
N SER A 91 1.84 -13.52 7.69
CA SER A 91 3.11 -14.08 7.26
C SER A 91 4.25 -13.19 7.78
N PRO A 92 5.01 -13.66 8.78
CA PRO A 92 6.24 -12.99 9.19
C PRO A 92 7.16 -12.76 7.99
N GLY A 93 7.66 -11.53 7.79
CA GLY A 93 8.45 -11.21 6.59
C GLY A 93 7.64 -10.91 5.34
N GLY A 94 6.32 -11.09 5.37
CA GLY A 94 5.50 -10.91 4.18
C GLY A 94 5.47 -9.46 3.69
N LEU A 95 5.58 -8.45 4.58
CA LEU A 95 5.70 -7.06 4.12
C LEU A 95 7.02 -6.83 3.38
N LYS A 96 8.13 -7.37 3.90
CA LYS A 96 9.44 -7.34 3.23
C LYS A 96 9.35 -7.98 1.84
N THR A 97 8.74 -9.16 1.72
CA THR A 97 8.52 -9.82 0.43
C THR A 97 7.74 -8.94 -0.56
N LEU A 98 6.66 -8.29 -0.11
CA LEU A 98 5.89 -7.38 -0.97
C LEU A 98 6.71 -6.17 -1.44
N LEU A 99 7.57 -5.64 -0.59
CA LEU A 99 8.47 -4.53 -0.92
C LEU A 99 9.53 -4.96 -1.93
N ASP A 100 10.21 -6.09 -1.68
CA ASP A 100 11.27 -6.63 -2.55
C ASP A 100 10.76 -6.99 -3.96
N GLU A 101 9.53 -7.51 -4.06
CA GLU A 101 8.89 -7.86 -5.33
C GLU A 101 8.37 -6.62 -6.11
N GLY A 102 8.49 -5.41 -5.57
CA GLY A 102 7.91 -4.19 -6.16
C GLY A 102 6.37 -4.19 -6.16
N SER A 103 5.74 -5.04 -5.35
CA SER A 103 4.27 -5.15 -5.30
C SER A 103 3.64 -3.90 -4.72
N VAL A 104 4.26 -3.35 -3.68
CA VAL A 104 3.81 -2.11 -3.03
C VAL A 104 3.91 -0.92 -3.99
N GLU A 105 4.98 -0.84 -4.81
CA GLU A 105 5.12 0.22 -5.81
C GLU A 105 3.95 0.20 -6.80
N LYS A 106 3.61 -0.97 -7.35
CA LYS A 106 2.48 -1.11 -8.27
C LYS A 106 1.15 -0.70 -7.64
N MET A 107 0.92 -1.08 -6.39
CA MET A 107 -0.28 -0.68 -5.63
C MET A 107 -0.36 0.84 -5.44
N VAL A 108 0.74 1.47 -5.05
CA VAL A 108 0.83 2.93 -4.87
C VAL A 108 0.67 3.65 -6.21
N GLY A 109 1.32 3.17 -7.27
CA GLY A 109 1.19 3.73 -8.62
C GLY A 109 -0.25 3.70 -9.12
N ARG A 110 -0.95 2.57 -8.94
CA ARG A 110 -2.37 2.45 -9.29
C ARG A 110 -3.25 3.37 -8.45
N ALA A 111 -2.98 3.50 -7.15
CA ALA A 111 -3.70 4.41 -6.26
C ALA A 111 -3.59 5.87 -6.71
N VAL A 112 -2.39 6.31 -7.10
CA VAL A 112 -2.16 7.65 -7.66
C VAL A 112 -2.90 7.83 -8.98
N GLN A 113 -2.81 6.86 -9.91
CA GLN A 113 -3.50 6.93 -11.20
C GLN A 113 -5.01 7.08 -11.04
N LEU A 114 -5.63 6.29 -10.16
CA LEU A 114 -7.08 6.32 -9.94
C LEU A 114 -7.57 7.61 -9.29
N THR A 115 -6.72 8.29 -8.52
CA THR A 115 -7.08 9.57 -7.86
C THR A 115 -6.83 10.78 -8.75
N THR A 116 -5.88 10.71 -9.68
CA THR A 116 -5.67 11.75 -10.70
C THR A 116 -6.58 11.62 -11.92
N THR A 117 -6.98 10.40 -12.31
CA THR A 117 -7.86 10.19 -13.48
C THR A 117 -9.33 10.51 -13.19
N ASN A 118 -9.76 10.43 -11.92
CA ASN A 118 -11.14 10.74 -11.51
C ASN A 118 -11.46 12.25 -11.47
N GLN A 119 -10.63 13.11 -12.08
CA GLN A 119 -10.77 14.57 -12.10
C GLN A 119 -10.96 15.20 -13.50
N ASP A 120 -11.14 14.41 -14.58
CA ASP A 120 -11.55 14.98 -15.89
C ASP A 120 -13.05 14.80 -16.18
N PRO A 121 -13.69 15.78 -16.85
CA PRO A 121 -15.00 16.27 -16.44
C PRO A 121 -16.09 15.83 -17.41
N LEU A 122 -17.12 15.15 -16.92
CA LEU A 122 -18.46 15.33 -17.49
C LEU A 122 -19.07 16.58 -16.85
N SER A 123 -18.47 17.73 -17.18
CA SER A 123 -19.19 18.97 -17.40
C SER A 123 -19.39 19.10 -18.91
N SER A 124 -20.52 18.58 -19.40
CA SER A 124 -21.21 19.00 -20.63
C SER A 124 -22.62 18.42 -20.60
#